data_AF-A0A1V5ZB63-F1
#
_entry.id   AF-A0A1V5ZB63-F1
#
_cell.length_a   1.000
_cell.length_b   1.000
_cell.length_c   1.000
_cell.angle_alpha   90.00
_cell.angle_beta   90.00
_cell.angle_gamma   90.00
#
_symmetry.space_group_name_H-M   'P 1'
#
loop_
_entity.id
_entity.type
_entity.pdbx_description
1 polymer ?
#
loop_
_entity_poly.entity_id
_entity_poly.type
_entity_poly.pdbx_seq_one_letter_code
_entity_poly.pdbx_strand_id
1 'polypeptide(L)'
;MLSSKDVLDVLDHLRKGLRGLRDAAEIDRDPSLQKAVKALQSQLSGVISSVEAVARRSGIVPKETILPRPSHGANREESPST
;
A
#
# COMPACT_ATOMS: atom_id res chain seq x y z
N MET A 1 -11.09 15.93 -13.15
CA MET A 1 -10.73 15.62 -11.75
C MET A 1 -10.95 14.13 -11.54
N LEU A 2 -9.96 13.39 -11.05
CA LEU A 2 -10.15 11.99 -10.64
C LEU A 2 -11.03 11.97 -9.39
N SER A 3 -12.14 11.23 -9.42
CA SER A 3 -12.98 11.08 -8.22
C SER A 3 -12.20 10.28 -7.17
N SER A 4 -12.28 10.70 -5.90
CA SER A 4 -11.70 9.94 -4.79
C SER A 4 -12.21 8.50 -4.74
N LYS A 5 -13.45 8.28 -5.20
CA LYS A 5 -14.04 6.94 -5.30
C LYS A 5 -13.33 6.09 -6.34
N ASP A 6 -13.12 6.61 -7.55
CA ASP A 6 -12.48 5.85 -8.64
C ASP A 6 -11.05 5.42 -8.27
N VAL A 7 -10.31 6.29 -7.59
CA VAL A 7 -8.95 5.99 -7.13
C VAL A 7 -8.93 4.89 -6.06
N LEU A 8 -9.89 4.93 -5.13
CA LEU A 8 -10.02 3.89 -4.10
C LEU A 8 -10.49 2.56 -4.70
N ASP A 9 -11.42 2.59 -5.65
CA ASP A 9 -11.90 1.41 -6.36
C ASP A 9 -10.77 0.77 -7.19
N VAL A 10 -9.93 1.58 -7.86
CA VAL A 10 -8.74 1.08 -8.57
C VAL A 10 -7.75 0.43 -7.59
N LEU A 11 -7.45 1.08 -6.46
CA LEU A 11 -6.56 0.52 -5.44
C LEU A 11 -7.09 -0.80 -4.87
N ASP A 12 -8.40 -0.90 -4.62
CA ASP A 12 -9.05 -2.12 -4.15
C ASP A 12 -8.92 -3.27 -5.15
N HIS A 13 -9.19 -3.03 -6.44
CA HIS A 13 -9.02 -4.04 -7.48
C HIS A 13 -7.57 -4.50 -7.62
N LEU A 14 -6.60 -3.59 -7.55
CA LEU A 14 -5.18 -3.94 -7.62
C LEU A 14 -4.75 -4.79 -6.40
N ARG A 15 -5.23 -4.46 -5.20
CA ARG A 15 -4.96 -5.24 -3.98
C ARG A 15 -5.59 -6.64 -4.04
N LYS A 16 -6.81 -6.75 -4.57
CA LYS A 16 -7.47 -8.04 -4.83
C LYS A 16 -6.68 -8.89 -5.84
N GLY A 17 -6.19 -8.28 -6.92
CA GLY A 17 -5.32 -8.94 -7.89
C GLY A 17 -4.04 -9.47 -7.24
N LEU A 18 -3.39 -8.66 -6.39
CA LEU A 18 -2.18 -9.08 -5.69
C LEU A 18 -2.42 -10.28 -4.76
N ARG A 19 -3.56 -10.31 -4.08
CA ARG A 19 -3.98 -11.45 -3.25
C ARG A 19 -4.20 -12.70 -4.09
N GLY A 20 -4.93 -12.60 -5.20
CA GLY A 20 -5.15 -13.73 -6.11
C GLY A 20 -3.85 -14.30 -6.69
N LEU A 21 -2.87 -13.44 -6.98
CA LEU A 21 -1.53 -13.90 -7.42
C LEU A 21 -0.78 -14.61 -6.29
N ARG A 22 -0.96 -14.21 -5.04
CA ARG A 22 -0.36 -14.92 -3.90
C ARG A 22 -0.96 -16.30 -3.73
N ASP A 23 -2.28 -16.38 -3.80
CA ASP A 23 -3.01 -17.66 -3.68
C ASP A 23 -2.62 -18.60 -4.85
N ALA A 24 -2.48 -18.08 -6.07
CA ALA A 24 -2.01 -18.85 -7.22
C ALA A 24 -0.58 -19.41 -7.03
N ALA A 25 0.32 -18.65 -6.41
CA ALA A 25 1.67 -19.11 -6.10
C ALA A 25 1.70 -20.20 -5.03
N GLU A 26 0.69 -20.27 -4.16
CA GLU A 26 0.58 -21.30 -3.10
C GLU A 26 -0.02 -22.61 -3.63
N ILE A 27 -0.86 -22.55 -4.66
CA ILE A 27 -1.47 -23.72 -5.31
C ILE A 27 -0.46 -24.45 -6.21
N ASP A 28 0.36 -23.69 -6.93
CA ASP A 28 1.20 -24.24 -7.99
C ASP A 28 2.57 -24.73 -7.46
N ARG A 29 2.97 -25.94 -7.87
CA ARG A 29 4.25 -26.57 -7.47
C ARG A 29 5.36 -26.40 -8.50
N ASP A 30 5.08 -25.78 -9.65
CA ASP A 30 6.07 -25.52 -10.69
C ASP A 30 6.93 -24.29 -10.33
N PRO A 31 8.26 -24.45 -10.24
CA PRO A 31 9.15 -23.36 -9.84
C PRO A 31 9.23 -22.22 -10.87
N SER A 32 9.00 -22.50 -12.15
CA SER A 32 9.04 -21.48 -13.21
C SER A 32 7.80 -20.60 -13.15
N LEU A 33 6.63 -21.22 -12.94
CA LEU A 33 5.38 -20.51 -12.77
C LEU A 33 5.38 -19.71 -11.46
N GLN A 34 5.86 -20.28 -10.35
CA GLN A 34 6.04 -19.53 -9.11
C GLN A 34 6.94 -18.30 -9.29
N LYS A 35 8.02 -18.42 -10.07
CA LYS A 35 8.91 -17.30 -10.39
C LYS A 35 8.19 -16.22 -11.20
N ALA A 36 7.41 -16.60 -12.20
CA ALA A 36 6.61 -15.67 -13.00
C ALA A 36 5.55 -14.95 -12.15
N VAL A 37 4.84 -15.69 -11.29
CA VAL A 37 3.83 -15.13 -10.39
C VAL A 37 4.46 -14.18 -9.37
N LYS A 38 5.60 -14.52 -8.77
CA LYS A 38 6.34 -13.60 -7.88
C LYS A 38 6.81 -12.33 -8.59
N ALA A 39 7.27 -12.43 -9.84
CA ALA A 39 7.65 -11.26 -10.63
C ALA A 39 6.44 -10.33 -10.86
N LEU A 40 5.28 -10.90 -11.19
CA LEU A 40 4.05 -10.15 -11.37
C LEU A 40 3.57 -9.49 -10.07
N GLN A 41 3.66 -10.19 -8.93
CA GLN A 41 3.38 -9.62 -7.61
C GLN A 41 4.25 -8.39 -7.31
N SER A 42 5.55 -8.47 -7.62
CA SER A 42 6.48 -7.34 -7.43
C SER A 42 6.12 -6.14 -8.30
N GLN A 43 5.83 -6.37 -9.58
CA GLN A 43 5.38 -5.32 -10.50
C GLN A 43 4.08 -4.67 -10.04
N LEU A 44 3.09 -5.47 -9.66
CA LEU A 44 1.79 -4.99 -9.20
C LEU A 44 1.90 -4.19 -7.89
N SER A 45 2.78 -4.59 -6.97
CA SER A 45 3.08 -3.82 -5.76
C SER A 45 3.68 -2.44 -6.08
N GLY A 46 4.50 -2.34 -7.13
CA GLY A 46 5.04 -1.06 -7.62
C GLY A 46 3.96 -0.16 -8.21
N VAL A 47 3.00 -0.73 -8.95
CA VAL A 47 1.84 0.00 -9.48
C VAL A 47 0.98 0.54 -8.34
N ILE A 48 0.66 -0.28 -7.34
CA ILE A 48 -0.11 0.14 -6.16
C ILE A 48 0.58 1.33 -5.48
N SER A 49 1.88 1.23 -5.21
CA SER A 49 2.66 2.33 -4.60
C SER A 49 2.60 3.62 -5.42
N SER A 50 2.64 3.51 -6.74
CA SER A 50 2.57 4.66 -7.66
C SER A 50 1.17 5.30 -7.65
N VAL A 51 0.12 4.50 -7.65
CA VAL A 51 -1.27 4.98 -7.57
C VAL A 51 -1.53 5.63 -6.21
N GLU A 52 -1.03 5.04 -5.12
CA GLU A 52 -1.12 5.64 -3.78
C GLU A 52 -0.41 7.00 -3.71
N ALA A 53 0.77 7.13 -4.34
CA ALA A 53 1.49 8.41 -4.40
C ALA A 53 0.70 9.47 -5.18
N VAL A 54 0.05 9.11 -6.29
CA VAL A 54 -0.83 10.00 -7.05
C VAL A 54 -2.08 10.38 -6.24
N ALA A 55 -2.68 9.41 -5.54
CA ALA A 55 -3.82 9.63 -4.67
C ALA A 55 -3.51 10.65 -3.57
N ARG A 56 -2.39 10.46 -2.86
CA ARG A 56 -1.92 11.35 -1.78
C ARG A 56 -1.66 12.77 -2.28
N ARG A 57 -1.01 12.93 -3.44
CA ARG A 57 -0.82 14.24 -4.09
C ARG A 57 -2.13 14.94 -4.43
N SER A 58 -3.18 14.16 -4.66
CA SER A 58 -4.53 14.65 -4.97
C SER A 58 -5.41 14.82 -3.72
N GLY A 59 -4.84 14.72 -2.52
CA GLY A 59 -5.57 14.86 -1.25
C GLY A 59 -6.39 13.63 -0.83
N ILE A 60 -6.25 12.51 -1.54
CA ILE A 60 -6.93 11.25 -1.23
C ILE A 60 -6.00 10.41 -0.37
N VAL A 61 -6.40 10.11 0.86
CA VAL A 61 -5.65 9.23 1.77
C VAL A 61 -6.27 7.82 1.70
N PRO A 62 -5.60 6.83 1.07
CA PRO A 62 -6.07 5.46 1.07
C PRO A 62 -6.04 4.92 2.50
N LYS A 63 -7.21 4.58 3.06
CA LYS A 63 -7.39 4.27 4.48
C LYS A 63 -6.74 2.97 5.00
N GLU A 64 -5.94 2.25 4.20
CA GLU A 64 -5.25 1.03 4.68
C GLU A 64 -3.79 1.26 5.12
N THR A 65 -3.21 2.45 4.91
CA THR A 65 -1.80 2.75 5.27
C THR A 65 -1.65 3.68 6.47
N ILE A 66 -2.71 3.90 7.26
CA ILE A 66 -2.57 4.63 8.53
C ILE A 66 -1.94 3.67 9.54
N LEU A 67 -0.62 3.45 9.43
CA LEU A 67 0.16 3.23 10.64
C LEU A 67 -0.13 4.44 11.53
N PRO A 68 -0.58 4.23 12.79
CA PRO A 68 -0.81 5.33 13.69
C PRO A 68 0.45 6.19 13.71
N ARG A 69 0.26 7.50 13.51
CA ARG A 69 1.32 8.50 13.62
C ARG A 69 2.14 8.12 14.86
N PRO A 70 3.46 7.87 14.78
CA PRO A 70 4.24 7.69 16.00
C PRO A 70 3.96 8.93 16.83
N SER A 71 3.37 8.72 18.01
CA SER A 71 3.07 9.79 18.95
C SER A 71 4.34 10.59 19.07
N HIS A 72 4.31 11.83 18.57
CA HIS A 72 5.36 12.79 18.84
C HIS A 72 5.45 12.80 20.36
N GLY A 73 6.53 12.26 20.90
CA GLY A 73 6.84 12.37 22.31
C GLY A 73 6.82 13.85 22.60
N ALA A 74 5.75 14.29 23.25
CA ALA A 74 5.67 15.56 23.92
C ALA A 74 6.70 15.49 25.06
N ASN A 75 7.96 15.70 24.72
CA ASN A 75 9.00 15.99 25.70
C ASN A 75 9.37 17.46 25.52
N ARG A 76 8.40 18.30 25.85
CA ARG A 76 8.61 19.69 26.22
C ARG A 76 8.22 19.80 27.69
N GLU A 77 8.94 19.09 28.55
CA GLU A 77 9.13 19.54 29.93
C GLU A 77 10.22 20.60 29.88
N GLU A 78 9.79 21.79 29.46
CA GLU A 78 10.38 23.04 29.89
C GLU A 78 10.11 23.11 31.40
N SER A 79 11.15 22.99 32.22
CA SER A 79 11.07 23.34 33.63
C SER A 79 12.33 24.10 34.05
N PRO A 80 12.16 25.09 34.94
CA PRO A 80 12.88 26.34 34.87
C PRO A 80 14.13 26.36 35.74
N SER A 81 14.97 27.35 35.49
CA SER A 81 16.12 27.73 36.29
C SER A 81 15.79 27.85 37.78
N THR A 82 16.60 27.20 38.63
CA THR A 82 17.11 27.72 39.92
C THR A 82 18.35 26.94 40.33
#